data_AF-A0A8G2DZ36-F1
#
_entry.id   AF-A0A8G2DZ36-F1
#
_cell.length_a   1.000
_cell.length_b   1.000
_cell.length_c   1.000
_cell.angle_alpha   90.00
_cell.angle_beta   90.00
_cell.angle_gamma   90.00
#
_symmetry.space_group_name_H-M   'P 1'
#
loop_
_entity.id
_entity.type
_entity.pdbx_description
1 polymer ?
#
loop_
_entity_poly.entity_id
_entity_poly.type
_entity_poly.pdbx_seq_one_letter_code
_entity_poly.pdbx_strand_id
1 'polypeptide(L)'
;MPESSRKSAARSRVLYTGEKLAAAQAGIPRDHSIGLDACRSEQSQFRALLALGYLNHGVDYDGPAGWHLSALSSYTVTVSPRFERTVIITKVPHNVAQRMLPGPVGGSGLPGLRLEQCRGYGSYTLRHMPTGAELVITDNPFGRPVGTPNAPYFDCLTSDAPLSVAEAEQLGRVPDMSVDARRLLAGVFCRITTKDPCGAWAIGNWFYDPLERPGRLDRLHLPGCRSLRGFGDNWELEWEAGPYPEDLTSALTGSVVGIAGASAASTLGHLAVTLGSATLHLRSARSCAAKRQSRL
;
A
#
# COMPACT_ATOMS: atom_id res chain seq x y z
N MET A 1 -4.81 24.44 24.28
CA MET A 1 -3.63 24.24 23.39
C MET A 1 -3.64 22.89 22.62
N PRO A 2 -4.62 22.55 21.76
CA PRO A 2 -4.59 21.30 20.96
C PRO A 2 -3.97 21.45 19.54
N GLU A 3 -3.93 22.66 18.99
CA GLU A 3 -3.44 22.89 17.62
C GLU A 3 -1.93 22.66 17.47
N SER A 4 -1.13 22.81 18.53
CA SER A 4 0.33 22.61 18.47
C SER A 4 0.70 21.14 18.25
N SER A 5 0.07 20.21 18.96
CA SER A 5 0.33 18.77 18.86
C SER A 5 -0.09 18.20 17.51
N ARG A 6 -1.29 18.55 17.02
CA ARG A 6 -1.77 18.12 15.69
C ARG A 6 -0.87 18.61 14.57
N LYS A 7 -0.44 19.88 14.64
CA LYS A 7 0.48 20.47 13.65
C LYS A 7 1.87 19.82 13.71
N SER A 8 2.35 19.47 14.91
CA SER A 8 3.60 18.74 15.09
C SER A 8 3.52 17.34 14.46
N ALA A 9 2.48 16.56 14.78
CA ALA A 9 2.25 15.23 14.20
C ALA A 9 2.17 15.28 12.66
N ALA A 10 1.46 16.27 12.11
CA ALA A 10 1.40 16.46 10.67
C ALA A 10 2.77 16.78 10.05
N ARG A 11 3.60 17.62 10.69
CA ARG A 11 4.97 17.90 10.23
C ARG A 11 5.84 16.65 10.27
N SER A 12 5.78 15.88 11.35
CA SER A 12 6.48 14.58 11.42
C SER A 12 6.01 13.67 10.29
N ARG A 13 4.71 13.51 10.09
CA ARG A 13 4.15 12.71 9.00
C ARG A 13 4.67 13.12 7.62
N VAL A 14 4.74 14.43 7.33
CA VAL A 14 5.31 14.96 6.07
C VAL A 14 6.73 14.45 5.83
N LEU A 15 7.58 14.47 6.87
CA LEU A 15 8.98 14.06 6.76
C LEU A 15 9.12 12.59 6.33
N TYR A 16 8.26 11.71 6.86
CA TYR A 16 8.34 10.27 6.57
C TYR A 16 7.58 9.84 5.32
N THR A 17 6.48 10.51 4.98
CA THR A 17 5.56 10.07 3.90
C THR A 17 5.76 10.80 2.58
N GLY A 18 6.38 11.99 2.61
CA GLY A 18 6.47 12.88 1.45
C GLY A 18 5.16 13.64 1.13
N GLU A 19 4.11 13.48 1.94
CA GLU A 19 2.87 14.23 1.79
C GLU A 19 3.10 15.75 1.88
N LYS A 20 2.24 16.56 1.23
CA LYS A 20 2.16 18.00 1.58
C LYS A 20 1.48 18.16 2.93
N LEU A 21 1.83 19.24 3.65
CA LEU A 21 1.33 19.49 5.00
C LEU A 21 -0.19 19.41 5.11
N ALA A 22 -0.94 19.98 4.16
CA ALA A 22 -2.42 19.92 4.19
C ALA A 22 -2.96 18.49 4.00
N ALA A 23 -2.30 17.65 3.20
CA ALA A 23 -2.66 16.23 3.05
C ALA A 23 -2.37 15.46 4.35
N ALA A 24 -1.17 15.65 4.90
CA ALA A 24 -0.76 15.02 6.16
C ALA A 24 -1.69 15.43 7.32
N GLN A 25 -2.05 16.71 7.42
CA GLN A 25 -3.00 17.23 8.41
C GLN A 25 -4.38 16.57 8.31
N ALA A 26 -4.85 16.24 7.11
CA ALA A 26 -6.13 15.55 6.91
C ALA A 26 -6.06 14.07 7.35
N GLY A 27 -4.87 13.48 7.40
CA GLY A 27 -4.62 12.13 7.91
C GLY A 27 -4.44 12.02 9.43
N ILE A 28 -4.26 13.14 10.15
CA ILE A 28 -4.06 13.10 11.60
C ILE A 28 -5.38 12.80 12.34
N PRO A 29 -5.49 11.71 13.12
CA PRO A 29 -6.65 11.39 13.94
C PRO A 29 -6.85 12.34 15.13
N ARG A 30 -7.90 12.11 15.91
CA ARG A 30 -8.22 12.91 17.11
C ARG A 30 -7.22 12.71 18.24
N ASP A 31 -6.58 11.55 18.33
CA ASP A 31 -5.55 11.23 19.33
C ASP A 31 -4.17 11.86 19.04
N HIS A 32 -4.05 12.59 17.93
CA HIS A 32 -2.83 13.27 17.48
C HIS A 32 -1.64 12.36 17.16
N SER A 33 -1.86 11.05 16.99
CA SER A 33 -0.87 10.15 16.40
C SER A 33 -0.60 10.47 14.92
N ILE A 34 0.41 9.83 14.32
CA ILE A 34 0.72 9.99 12.88
C ILE A 34 -0.45 9.51 11.99
N GLY A 35 -1.29 8.58 12.46
CA GLY A 35 -2.54 8.25 11.78
C GLY A 35 -2.42 7.37 10.53
N LEU A 36 -1.31 6.65 10.34
CA LEU A 36 -1.16 5.72 9.20
C LEU A 36 -2.09 4.50 9.33
N ASP A 37 -2.34 4.06 10.56
CA ASP A 37 -3.15 2.86 10.85
C ASP A 37 -4.51 3.20 11.49
N ALA A 38 -4.73 4.45 11.90
CA ALA A 38 -5.98 4.90 12.52
C ALA A 38 -7.08 5.01 11.45
N CYS A 39 -7.93 3.99 11.35
CA CYS A 39 -9.01 3.92 10.37
C CYS A 39 -10.17 3.03 10.82
N ARG A 40 -11.28 3.09 10.08
CA ARG A 40 -12.39 2.16 10.28
C ARG A 40 -12.02 0.74 9.85
N SER A 41 -12.74 -0.27 10.35
CA SER A 41 -12.51 -1.68 10.03
C SER A 41 -12.62 -1.96 8.53
N GLU A 42 -13.53 -1.27 7.83
CA GLU A 42 -13.75 -1.35 6.39
C GLU A 42 -12.50 -0.91 5.61
N GLN A 43 -11.87 0.20 6.04
CA GLN A 43 -10.64 0.71 5.45
C GLN A 43 -9.46 -0.20 5.73
N SER A 44 -9.37 -0.76 6.95
CA SER A 44 -8.33 -1.73 7.30
C SER A 44 -8.41 -2.97 6.40
N GLN A 45 -9.62 -3.52 6.21
CA GLN A 45 -9.82 -4.66 5.31
C GLN A 45 -9.47 -4.33 3.87
N PHE A 46 -9.93 -3.17 3.38
CA PHE A 46 -9.63 -2.72 2.03
C PHE A 46 -8.13 -2.52 1.78
N ARG A 47 -7.41 -1.91 2.73
CA ARG A 47 -5.96 -1.70 2.62
C ARG A 47 -5.18 -3.01 2.64
N ALA A 48 -5.65 -4.02 3.37
CA ALA A 48 -5.06 -5.36 3.32
C ALA A 48 -5.24 -6.00 1.94
N LEU A 49 -6.40 -5.84 1.30
CA LEU A 49 -6.61 -6.27 -0.10
C LEU A 49 -5.71 -5.50 -1.08
N LEU A 50 -5.54 -4.18 -0.88
CA LEU A 50 -4.59 -3.40 -1.67
C LEU A 50 -3.15 -3.90 -1.49
N ALA A 51 -2.75 -4.31 -0.28
CA ALA A 51 -1.46 -4.93 -0.05
C ALA A 51 -1.31 -6.23 -0.85
N LEU A 52 -2.32 -7.11 -0.83
CA LEU A 52 -2.33 -8.36 -1.60
C LEU A 52 -2.18 -8.11 -3.09
N GLY A 53 -2.97 -7.22 -3.68
CA GLY A 53 -2.87 -6.93 -5.11
C GLY A 53 -1.56 -6.24 -5.47
N TYR A 54 -1.06 -5.34 -4.63
CA TYR A 54 0.18 -4.58 -4.91
C TYR A 54 1.43 -5.44 -4.78
N LEU A 55 1.45 -6.39 -3.84
CA LEU A 55 2.60 -7.22 -3.51
C LEU A 55 2.59 -8.60 -4.18
N ASN A 56 1.56 -8.92 -4.95
CA ASN A 56 1.56 -10.08 -5.83
C ASN A 56 1.77 -9.65 -7.28
N HIS A 57 2.89 -10.08 -7.85
CA HIS A 57 3.27 -9.88 -9.25
C HIS A 57 3.45 -11.24 -9.90
N GLY A 58 2.76 -11.50 -11.01
CA GLY A 58 2.87 -12.78 -11.71
C GLY A 58 1.73 -13.03 -12.69
N VAL A 59 1.67 -14.28 -13.16
CA VAL A 59 0.73 -14.80 -14.16
C VAL A 59 -0.41 -15.62 -13.56
N ASP A 60 -0.52 -15.65 -12.23
CA ASP A 60 -1.68 -16.25 -11.56
C ASP A 60 -2.89 -15.31 -11.73
N TYR A 61 -3.68 -15.56 -12.77
CA TYR A 61 -4.87 -14.77 -13.10
C TYR A 61 -6.05 -15.01 -12.17
N ASP A 62 -6.01 -16.08 -11.36
CA ASP A 62 -7.11 -16.50 -10.50
C ASP A 62 -7.00 -15.96 -9.07
N GLY A 63 -5.82 -15.53 -8.65
CA GLY A 63 -5.53 -14.94 -7.35
C GLY A 63 -5.22 -13.43 -7.39
N PRO A 64 -4.71 -12.85 -6.28
CA PRO A 64 -4.39 -11.43 -6.19
C PRO A 64 -3.38 -10.90 -7.23
N ALA A 65 -2.56 -11.77 -7.82
CA ALA A 65 -1.65 -11.38 -8.91
C ALA A 65 -2.41 -10.98 -10.19
N GLY A 66 -3.54 -11.63 -10.47
CA GLY A 66 -4.40 -11.37 -11.62
C GLY A 66 -5.10 -10.02 -11.58
N TRP A 67 -5.12 -9.36 -10.42
CA TRP A 67 -5.60 -7.99 -10.29
C TRP A 67 -4.61 -6.98 -10.91
N HIS A 68 -3.37 -7.39 -11.15
CA HIS A 68 -2.30 -6.59 -11.76
C HIS A 68 -2.02 -5.24 -11.06
N LEU A 69 -2.38 -5.09 -9.77
CA LEU A 69 -2.10 -3.85 -9.03
C LEU A 69 -0.61 -3.66 -8.74
N SER A 70 0.20 -4.71 -8.87
CA SER A 70 1.67 -4.60 -8.80
C SER A 70 2.25 -3.66 -9.85
N ALA A 71 1.55 -3.43 -10.98
CA ALA A 71 1.93 -2.42 -11.99
C ALA A 71 1.92 -0.98 -11.42
N LEU A 72 1.25 -0.75 -10.29
CA LEU A 72 1.24 0.56 -9.64
C LEU A 72 2.62 0.97 -9.12
N SER A 73 3.55 0.03 -8.91
CA SER A 73 4.93 0.36 -8.52
C SER A 73 5.66 1.15 -9.61
N SER A 74 5.21 1.11 -10.87
CA SER A 74 5.79 1.90 -11.96
C SER A 74 5.41 3.38 -11.90
N TYR A 75 4.48 3.77 -11.03
CA TYR A 75 4.10 5.17 -10.85
C TYR A 75 4.73 5.76 -9.59
N THR A 76 5.05 7.05 -9.66
CA THR A 76 5.31 7.82 -8.44
C THR A 76 3.97 8.14 -7.78
N VAL A 77 3.71 7.46 -6.68
CA VAL A 77 2.52 7.67 -5.83
C VAL A 77 2.94 8.18 -4.45
N THR A 78 2.02 8.81 -3.75
CA THR A 78 2.11 9.07 -2.31
C THR A 78 0.82 8.56 -1.68
N VAL A 79 0.94 7.60 -0.76
CA VAL A 79 -0.21 7.06 -0.05
C VAL A 79 -0.46 7.92 1.19
N SER A 80 -1.63 8.54 1.24
CA SER A 80 -2.11 9.38 2.35
C SER A 80 -3.31 8.68 2.99
N PRO A 81 -3.08 7.68 3.87
CA PRO A 81 -4.18 7.02 4.58
C PRO A 81 -4.86 8.00 5.54
N ARG A 82 -6.20 7.95 5.58
CA ARG A 82 -7.05 8.75 6.48
C ARG A 82 -8.01 7.84 7.25
N PHE A 83 -8.76 8.41 8.18
CA PHE A 83 -9.66 7.60 9.01
C PHE A 83 -10.75 6.87 8.20
N GLU A 84 -11.40 7.57 7.27
CA GLU A 84 -12.57 7.06 6.52
C GLU A 84 -12.26 6.65 5.07
N ARG A 85 -11.10 7.07 4.56
CA ARG A 85 -10.71 6.90 3.16
C ARG A 85 -9.22 6.68 3.02
N THR A 86 -8.83 6.04 1.93
CA THR A 86 -7.43 5.99 1.49
C THR A 86 -7.24 6.97 0.34
N VAL A 87 -6.16 7.75 0.33
CA VAL A 87 -5.88 8.69 -0.75
C VAL A 87 -4.56 8.33 -1.41
N ILE A 88 -4.55 8.20 -2.73
CA ILE A 88 -3.36 8.07 -3.56
C ILE A 88 -3.16 9.40 -4.31
N ILE A 89 -2.05 10.06 -4.02
CA ILE A 89 -1.66 11.30 -4.69
C ILE A 89 -0.63 10.96 -5.77
N THR A 90 -0.88 11.36 -7.02
CA THR A 90 0.01 11.06 -8.15
C THR A 90 -0.22 12.03 -9.30
N LYS A 91 0.80 12.30 -10.12
CA LYS A 91 0.66 13.16 -11.31
C LYS A 91 -0.14 12.52 -12.46
N VAL A 92 -0.44 11.22 -12.35
CA VAL A 92 -1.13 10.44 -13.39
C VAL A 92 -2.32 9.68 -12.80
N PRO A 93 -3.28 10.37 -12.16
CA PRO A 93 -4.36 9.73 -11.42
C PRO A 93 -5.25 8.88 -12.33
N HIS A 94 -5.38 9.27 -13.60
CA HIS A 94 -6.10 8.54 -14.63
C HIS A 94 -5.52 7.15 -14.89
N ASN A 95 -4.19 7.04 -15.03
CA ASN A 95 -3.50 5.76 -15.23
C ASN A 95 -3.63 4.86 -14.00
N VAL A 96 -3.51 5.44 -12.80
CA VAL A 96 -3.67 4.68 -11.55
C VAL A 96 -5.11 4.19 -11.41
N ALA A 97 -6.11 5.02 -11.69
CA ALA A 97 -7.52 4.64 -11.63
C ALA A 97 -7.86 3.51 -12.63
N GLN A 98 -7.39 3.63 -13.87
CA GLN A 98 -7.58 2.60 -14.90
C GLN A 98 -6.97 1.25 -14.52
N ARG A 99 -5.84 1.25 -13.81
CA ARG A 99 -5.19 0.01 -13.32
C ARG A 99 -5.91 -0.61 -12.11
N MET A 100 -6.63 0.19 -11.33
CA MET A 100 -7.32 -0.27 -10.12
C MET A 100 -8.74 -0.73 -10.39
N LEU A 101 -9.44 -0.14 -11.36
CA LEU A 101 -10.82 -0.48 -11.65
C LEU A 101 -10.92 -1.74 -12.53
N PRO A 102 -11.79 -2.71 -12.17
CA PRO A 102 -12.11 -3.82 -13.05
C PRO A 102 -12.81 -3.32 -14.32
N GLY A 103 -12.44 -3.91 -15.46
CA GLY A 103 -13.10 -3.64 -16.75
C GLY A 103 -14.51 -4.24 -16.82
N PRO A 104 -15.39 -3.74 -17.72
CA PRO A 104 -16.77 -4.23 -17.84
C PRO A 104 -16.88 -5.72 -18.23
N VAL A 105 -15.89 -6.21 -18.99
CA VAL A 105 -15.79 -7.61 -19.42
C VAL A 105 -15.00 -8.49 -18.43
N GLY A 106 -14.76 -7.98 -17.22
CA GLY A 106 -13.81 -8.56 -16.27
C GLY A 106 -12.35 -8.20 -16.60
N GLY A 107 -11.42 -8.84 -15.87
CA GLY A 107 -9.97 -8.70 -16.09
C GLY A 107 -9.22 -8.03 -14.95
N SER A 108 -8.13 -7.33 -15.29
CA SER A 108 -7.25 -6.63 -14.34
C SER A 108 -8.00 -5.57 -13.54
N GLY A 109 -7.56 -5.34 -12.30
CA GLY A 109 -8.18 -4.42 -11.35
C GLY A 109 -8.56 -5.13 -10.06
N LEU A 110 -8.83 -4.36 -9.01
CA LEU A 110 -9.29 -4.91 -7.74
C LEU A 110 -10.77 -5.31 -7.85
N PRO A 111 -11.14 -6.58 -7.63
CA PRO A 111 -12.53 -7.02 -7.70
C PRO A 111 -13.43 -6.23 -6.76
N GLY A 112 -14.62 -5.85 -7.22
CA GLY A 112 -15.60 -5.12 -6.43
C GLY A 112 -15.33 -3.62 -6.29
N LEU A 113 -14.26 -3.08 -6.89
CA LEU A 113 -14.04 -1.64 -6.94
C LEU A 113 -14.96 -0.99 -7.99
N ARG A 114 -15.58 0.14 -7.66
CA ARG A 114 -16.50 0.89 -8.52
C ARG A 114 -16.12 2.36 -8.55
N LEU A 115 -16.34 3.00 -9.69
CA LEU A 115 -16.23 4.44 -9.83
C LEU A 115 -17.48 5.12 -9.24
N GLU A 116 -17.29 5.96 -8.23
CA GLU A 116 -18.37 6.79 -7.69
C GLU A 116 -18.41 8.17 -8.36
N GLN A 117 -17.23 8.75 -8.55
CA GLN A 117 -17.12 10.10 -9.11
C GLN A 117 -15.80 10.27 -9.87
N CYS A 118 -15.89 10.78 -11.08
CA CYS A 118 -14.76 11.29 -11.86
C CYS A 118 -14.86 12.82 -11.92
N ARG A 119 -13.73 13.50 -11.73
CA ARG A 119 -13.61 14.96 -11.82
C ARG A 119 -12.45 15.35 -12.74
N GLY A 120 -12.78 15.56 -14.00
CA GLY A 120 -11.80 15.76 -15.07
C GLY A 120 -10.82 14.59 -15.17
N TYR A 121 -9.58 14.89 -15.54
CA TYR A 121 -8.45 13.97 -15.46
C TYR A 121 -7.73 14.02 -14.12
N GLY A 122 -8.19 14.86 -13.19
CA GLY A 122 -7.45 15.21 -11.98
C GLY A 122 -7.84 14.38 -10.76
N SER A 123 -9.05 13.82 -10.68
CA SER A 123 -9.48 13.06 -9.50
C SER A 123 -10.54 12.00 -9.74
N TYR A 124 -10.38 10.86 -9.08
CA TYR A 124 -11.29 9.72 -9.09
C TYR A 124 -11.61 9.32 -7.66
N THR A 125 -12.90 9.18 -7.35
CA THR A 125 -13.39 8.62 -6.09
C THR A 125 -14.01 7.28 -6.38
N LEU A 126 -13.48 6.25 -5.73
CA LEU A 126 -13.84 4.86 -5.93
C LEU A 126 -14.37 4.26 -4.62
N ARG A 127 -15.25 3.28 -4.72
CA ARG A 127 -15.75 2.51 -3.59
C ARG A 127 -15.57 1.03 -3.81
N HIS A 128 -15.05 0.34 -2.80
CA HIS A 128 -14.97 -1.11 -2.81
C HIS A 128 -16.26 -1.69 -2.23
N MET A 129 -17.11 -2.24 -3.08
CA MET A 129 -18.46 -2.68 -2.73
C MET A 129 -18.51 -3.65 -1.55
N PRO A 130 -17.64 -4.69 -1.46
CA PRO A 130 -17.69 -5.64 -0.34
C PRO A 130 -17.40 -5.01 1.03
N THR A 131 -16.57 -3.97 1.10
CA THR A 131 -16.20 -3.34 2.37
C THR A 131 -16.86 -1.98 2.58
N GLY A 132 -17.41 -1.35 1.54
CA GLY A 132 -17.84 0.05 1.57
C GLY A 132 -16.70 1.07 1.70
N ALA A 133 -15.44 0.64 1.61
CA ALA A 133 -14.29 1.51 1.76
C ALA A 133 -14.11 2.45 0.56
N GLU A 134 -13.86 3.73 0.84
CA GLU A 134 -13.56 4.76 -0.17
C GLU A 134 -12.05 4.85 -0.46
N LEU A 135 -11.73 4.99 -1.75
CA LEU A 135 -10.41 5.31 -2.28
C LEU A 135 -10.49 6.57 -3.14
N VAL A 136 -9.62 7.55 -2.88
CA VAL A 136 -9.48 8.73 -3.73
C VAL A 136 -8.13 8.69 -4.43
N ILE A 137 -8.12 8.87 -5.74
CA ILE A 137 -6.90 8.98 -6.55
C ILE A 137 -6.90 10.38 -7.15
N THR A 138 -5.84 11.17 -6.93
CA THR A 138 -5.83 12.59 -7.29
C THR A 138 -4.45 13.13 -7.66
N ASP A 139 -4.41 14.10 -8.57
CA ASP A 139 -3.21 14.90 -8.87
C ASP A 139 -3.03 16.10 -7.95
N ASN A 140 -4.03 16.42 -7.14
CA ASN A 140 -3.93 17.49 -6.17
C ASN A 140 -2.94 17.08 -5.06
N PRO A 141 -1.82 17.79 -4.89
CA PRO A 141 -0.82 17.44 -3.90
C PRO A 141 -1.31 17.58 -2.44
N PHE A 142 -2.46 18.23 -2.23
CA PHE A 142 -3.13 18.33 -0.93
C PHE A 142 -4.12 17.17 -0.68
N GLY A 143 -4.23 16.22 -1.60
CA GLY A 143 -5.07 15.02 -1.46
C GLY A 143 -6.56 15.33 -1.40
N ARG A 144 -7.02 16.40 -2.08
CA ARG A 144 -8.44 16.74 -2.20
C ARG A 144 -8.88 16.51 -3.64
N PRO A 145 -10.07 15.94 -3.89
CA PRO A 145 -10.61 15.87 -5.24
C PRO A 145 -10.67 17.26 -5.88
N VAL A 146 -10.25 17.38 -7.14
CA VAL A 146 -10.23 18.61 -7.94
C VAL A 146 -10.83 18.36 -9.31
N GLY A 147 -11.22 19.44 -10.00
CA GLY A 147 -11.84 19.39 -11.31
C GLY A 147 -13.36 19.39 -11.25
N THR A 148 -13.97 19.53 -12.43
CA THR A 148 -15.41 19.49 -12.64
C THR A 148 -15.87 18.05 -12.82
N PRO A 149 -17.00 17.63 -12.22
CA PRO A 149 -17.57 16.31 -12.47
C PRO A 149 -17.76 16.04 -13.96
N ASN A 150 -17.34 14.86 -14.43
CA ASN A 150 -17.47 14.42 -15.81
C ASN A 150 -17.51 12.89 -15.88
N ALA A 151 -17.84 12.36 -17.06
CA ALA A 151 -17.71 10.92 -17.34
C ALA A 151 -16.22 10.52 -17.43
N PRO A 152 -15.86 9.28 -17.03
CA PRO A 152 -14.53 8.74 -17.28
C PRO A 152 -14.30 8.58 -18.79
N TYR A 153 -13.04 8.63 -19.22
CA TYR A 153 -12.63 8.45 -20.63
C TYR A 153 -12.37 6.98 -21.00
N PHE A 154 -12.48 6.07 -20.03
CA PHE A 154 -12.33 4.63 -20.19
C PHE A 154 -13.55 3.93 -19.62
N ASP A 155 -13.86 2.76 -20.18
CA ASP A 155 -14.99 1.99 -19.69
C ASP A 155 -14.68 1.40 -18.31
N CYS A 156 -15.58 1.62 -17.37
CA CYS A 156 -15.45 1.11 -16.00
C CYS A 156 -16.82 0.90 -15.37
N LEU A 157 -16.87 0.04 -14.37
CA LEU A 157 -18.07 -0.19 -13.57
C LEU A 157 -18.29 0.97 -12.59
N THR A 158 -19.51 1.50 -12.55
CA THR A 158 -19.93 2.56 -11.61
C THR A 158 -20.61 1.98 -10.37
N SER A 159 -20.86 2.79 -9.34
CA SER A 159 -21.47 2.33 -8.07
C SER A 159 -22.80 1.58 -8.21
N ASP A 160 -23.53 1.77 -9.31
CA ASP A 160 -24.80 1.09 -9.57
C ASP A 160 -24.62 -0.35 -10.09
N ALA A 161 -23.43 -0.70 -10.57
CA ALA A 161 -23.14 -2.04 -11.05
C ALA A 161 -22.87 -2.99 -9.86
N PRO A 162 -23.68 -4.06 -9.68
CA PRO A 162 -23.49 -5.00 -8.58
C PRO A 162 -22.16 -5.75 -8.72
N LEU A 163 -21.76 -6.44 -7.65
CA LEU A 163 -20.65 -7.39 -7.71
C LEU A 163 -21.01 -8.53 -8.68
N SER A 164 -20.16 -8.76 -9.69
CA SER A 164 -20.34 -9.89 -10.60
C SER A 164 -19.97 -11.22 -9.92
N VAL A 165 -20.44 -12.33 -10.49
CA VAL A 165 -20.10 -13.67 -9.99
C VAL A 165 -18.59 -13.91 -10.02
N ALA A 166 -17.92 -13.53 -11.11
CA ALA A 166 -16.47 -13.67 -11.23
C ALA A 166 -15.70 -12.86 -10.17
N GLU A 167 -16.13 -11.63 -9.88
CA GLU A 167 -15.51 -10.84 -8.81
C GLU A 167 -15.74 -11.47 -7.44
N ALA A 168 -16.94 -11.99 -7.17
CA ALA A 168 -17.26 -12.69 -5.93
C ALA A 168 -16.39 -13.95 -5.76
N GLU A 169 -16.18 -14.72 -6.83
CA GLU A 169 -15.29 -15.88 -6.83
C GLU A 169 -13.83 -15.49 -6.58
N GLN A 170 -13.32 -14.44 -7.24
CA GLN A 170 -11.96 -13.96 -7.00
C GLN A 170 -11.75 -13.48 -5.56
N LEU A 171 -12.73 -12.76 -4.99
CA LEU A 171 -12.69 -12.34 -3.59
C LEU A 171 -12.79 -13.54 -2.64
N GLY A 172 -13.56 -14.57 -2.99
CA GLY A 172 -13.68 -15.81 -2.22
C GLY A 172 -12.40 -16.65 -2.20
N ARG A 173 -11.47 -16.42 -3.12
CA ARG A 173 -10.13 -17.05 -3.13
C ARG A 173 -9.10 -16.30 -2.29
N VAL A 174 -9.43 -15.10 -1.79
CA VAL A 174 -8.54 -14.38 -0.88
C VAL A 174 -8.41 -15.19 0.41
N PRO A 175 -7.18 -15.57 0.84
CA PRO A 175 -7.01 -16.31 2.08
C PRO A 175 -7.56 -15.54 3.28
N ASP A 176 -8.15 -16.26 4.23
CA ASP A 176 -8.65 -15.64 5.46
C ASP A 176 -7.53 -14.89 6.18
N MET A 177 -7.86 -13.71 6.70
CA MET A 177 -6.97 -12.87 7.50
C MET A 177 -7.56 -12.68 8.88
N SER A 178 -6.78 -12.99 9.91
CA SER A 178 -7.10 -12.56 11.27
C SER A 178 -7.15 -11.03 11.35
N VAL A 179 -7.71 -10.49 12.44
CA VAL A 179 -7.76 -9.04 12.65
C VAL A 179 -6.35 -8.44 12.66
N ASP A 180 -5.40 -9.10 13.31
CA ASP A 180 -4.03 -8.62 13.39
C ASP A 180 -3.26 -8.77 12.07
N ALA A 181 -3.49 -9.86 11.33
CA ALA A 181 -2.90 -10.01 9.99
C ALA A 181 -3.39 -8.92 9.04
N ARG A 182 -4.70 -8.63 9.07
CA ARG A 182 -5.29 -7.54 8.30
C ARG A 182 -4.66 -6.19 8.65
N ARG A 183 -4.48 -5.90 9.94
CA ARG A 183 -3.81 -4.66 10.40
C ARG A 183 -2.36 -4.61 9.92
N LEU A 184 -1.63 -5.71 10.00
CA LEU A 184 -0.24 -5.81 9.57
C LEU A 184 -0.11 -5.55 8.07
N LEU A 185 -0.90 -6.25 7.23
CA LEU A 185 -0.88 -6.09 5.77
C LEU A 185 -1.38 -4.71 5.32
N ALA A 186 -2.44 -4.18 5.93
CA ALA A 186 -2.88 -2.82 5.70
C ALA A 186 -1.76 -1.80 6.01
N GLY A 187 -1.04 -2.03 7.11
CA GLY A 187 0.09 -1.20 7.51
C GLY A 187 1.25 -1.25 6.53
N VAL A 188 1.51 -2.39 5.88
CA VAL A 188 2.48 -2.49 4.77
C VAL A 188 2.07 -1.59 3.61
N PHE A 189 0.81 -1.66 3.16
CA PHE A 189 0.33 -0.82 2.06
C PHE A 189 0.41 0.67 2.39
N CYS A 190 0.04 1.08 3.61
CA CYS A 190 0.13 2.47 4.06
C CYS A 190 1.56 3.04 4.06
N ARG A 191 2.59 2.19 3.94
CA ARG A 191 4.01 2.56 4.07
C ARG A 191 4.82 2.36 2.80
N ILE A 192 4.21 1.98 1.68
CA ILE A 192 4.92 1.66 0.43
C ILE A 192 5.79 2.80 -0.12
N THR A 193 5.52 4.05 0.28
CA THR A 193 6.26 5.25 -0.14
C THR A 193 7.06 5.89 1.00
N THR A 194 7.11 5.27 2.18
CA THR A 194 7.74 5.90 3.36
C THR A 194 9.25 5.82 3.35
N LYS A 195 9.88 6.78 4.04
CA LYS A 195 11.33 6.84 4.25
C LYS A 195 11.66 7.47 5.60
N ASP A 196 12.85 7.20 6.07
CA ASP A 196 13.44 7.91 7.20
C ASP A 196 13.94 9.30 6.77
N PRO A 197 13.59 10.39 7.47
CA PRO A 197 14.11 11.72 7.13
C PRO A 197 15.63 11.86 7.32
N CYS A 198 16.24 11.02 8.15
CA CYS A 198 17.70 10.98 8.33
C CYS A 198 18.39 10.06 7.31
N GLY A 199 17.64 9.40 6.42
CA GLY A 199 18.20 8.54 5.39
C GLY A 199 18.67 7.16 5.88
N ALA A 200 18.23 6.71 7.06
CA ALA A 200 18.60 5.37 7.54
C ALA A 200 17.92 4.24 6.75
N TRP A 201 16.66 4.45 6.35
CA TRP A 201 15.86 3.47 5.61
C TRP A 201 14.89 4.14 4.62
N ALA A 202 14.48 3.40 3.58
CA ALA A 202 13.44 3.83 2.65
C ALA A 202 12.79 2.64 1.93
N ILE A 203 11.49 2.76 1.61
CA ILE A 203 10.75 1.68 0.93
C ILE A 203 10.85 1.76 -0.59
N GLY A 204 10.94 2.97 -1.17
CA GLY A 204 11.29 3.12 -2.58
C GLY A 204 10.28 2.58 -3.59
N ASN A 205 8.99 2.56 -3.24
CA ASN A 205 7.90 2.07 -4.11
C ASN A 205 8.14 0.66 -4.67
N TRP A 206 8.97 -0.15 -4.01
CA TRP A 206 9.22 -1.56 -4.37
C TRP A 206 9.89 -1.80 -5.73
N PHE A 207 10.60 -0.81 -6.28
CA PHE A 207 11.37 -1.01 -7.52
C PHE A 207 12.79 -0.44 -7.49
N TYR A 208 13.12 0.47 -6.57
CA TYR A 208 14.46 1.03 -6.43
C TYR A 208 14.76 1.46 -4.98
N ASP A 209 16.03 1.72 -4.66
CA ASP A 209 16.41 2.35 -3.40
C ASP A 209 16.51 3.88 -3.60
N PRO A 210 15.59 4.69 -3.02
CA PRO A 210 15.56 6.13 -3.24
C PRO A 210 16.68 6.87 -2.48
N LEU A 211 17.47 6.16 -1.69
CA LEU A 211 18.62 6.72 -0.98
C LEU A 211 19.94 6.47 -1.71
N GLU A 212 19.94 5.73 -2.83
CA GLU A 212 21.11 5.46 -3.67
C GLU A 212 22.34 4.99 -2.84
N ARG A 213 22.09 4.16 -1.82
CA ARG A 213 23.12 3.79 -0.84
C ARG A 213 24.19 2.87 -1.49
N PRO A 214 25.50 3.14 -1.29
CA PRO A 214 26.56 2.33 -1.87
C PRO A 214 26.46 0.84 -1.52
N GLY A 215 26.82 -0.03 -2.46
CA GLY A 215 26.76 -1.49 -2.27
C GLY A 215 25.34 -2.07 -2.30
N ARG A 216 24.32 -1.23 -2.44
CA ARG A 216 22.96 -1.65 -2.78
C ARG A 216 22.84 -1.65 -4.29
N LEU A 217 22.39 -2.77 -4.87
CA LEU A 217 22.37 -2.96 -6.32
C LEU A 217 21.58 -1.83 -6.97
N ASP A 218 22.35 -1.02 -7.68
CA ASP A 218 21.91 0.04 -8.55
C ASP A 218 21.83 -0.53 -9.96
N ARG A 219 20.77 -0.15 -10.70
CA ARG A 219 20.50 -0.42 -12.13
C ARG A 219 19.41 -1.45 -12.47
N LEU A 220 18.32 -0.88 -13.01
CA LEU A 220 17.61 -1.36 -14.21
C LEU A 220 17.12 -2.80 -14.19
N HIS A 221 16.46 -3.24 -13.13
CA HIS A 221 15.75 -4.52 -13.16
C HIS A 221 14.25 -4.27 -13.17
N LEU A 222 13.60 -4.93 -14.12
CA LEU A 222 12.15 -5.07 -14.25
C LEU A 222 11.52 -5.27 -12.87
N PRO A 223 10.24 -4.87 -12.65
CA PRO A 223 9.56 -5.12 -11.38
C PRO A 223 9.78 -6.59 -10.99
N GLY A 224 10.65 -6.81 -10.00
CA GLY A 224 11.06 -8.14 -9.59
C GLY A 224 9.83 -8.94 -9.17
N CYS A 225 9.92 -10.26 -9.25
CA CYS A 225 8.84 -11.11 -8.75
C CYS A 225 8.59 -10.76 -7.27
N ARG A 226 7.32 -10.57 -6.93
CA ARG A 226 6.84 -10.29 -5.57
C ARG A 226 5.67 -11.22 -5.32
N SER A 227 5.68 -11.89 -4.17
CA SER A 227 4.60 -12.77 -3.75
C SER A 227 4.29 -12.54 -2.27
N LEU A 228 3.03 -12.25 -1.98
CA LEU A 228 2.50 -12.20 -0.62
C LEU A 228 1.49 -13.34 -0.48
N ARG A 229 1.88 -14.37 0.27
CA ARG A 229 1.10 -15.59 0.50
C ARG A 229 0.96 -15.87 1.98
N GLY A 230 -0.14 -16.48 2.39
CA GLY A 230 -0.38 -16.77 3.80
C GLY A 230 -1.83 -17.15 4.07
N PHE A 231 -2.11 -17.45 5.33
CA PHE A 231 -3.45 -17.75 5.83
C PHE A 231 -3.51 -17.45 7.33
N GLY A 232 -4.64 -16.92 7.78
CA GLY A 232 -4.89 -16.57 9.17
C GLY A 232 -3.86 -15.56 9.67
N ASP A 233 -3.05 -15.99 10.63
CA ASP A 233 -2.00 -15.20 11.28
C ASP A 233 -0.62 -15.32 10.61
N ASN A 234 -0.41 -16.25 9.69
CA ASN A 234 0.92 -16.56 9.16
C ASN A 234 1.04 -16.14 7.70
N TRP A 235 1.89 -15.16 7.44
CA TRP A 235 2.10 -14.57 6.13
C TRP A 235 3.58 -14.56 5.75
N GLU A 236 3.85 -14.70 4.47
CA GLU A 236 5.18 -14.67 3.88
C GLU A 236 5.18 -13.69 2.72
N LEU A 237 6.14 -12.77 2.74
CA LEU A 237 6.40 -11.83 1.67
C LEU A 237 7.76 -12.13 1.06
N GLU A 238 7.74 -12.52 -0.21
CA GLU A 238 8.93 -12.85 -1.00
C GLU A 238 9.13 -11.82 -2.12
N TRP A 239 10.34 -11.30 -2.29
CA TRP A 239 10.64 -10.36 -3.38
C TRP A 239 12.12 -10.29 -3.79
N GLU A 240 12.36 -9.85 -5.03
CA GLU A 240 13.72 -9.82 -5.62
C GLU A 240 14.36 -8.43 -5.65
N ALA A 241 13.55 -7.37 -5.64
CA ALA A 241 13.99 -5.98 -5.77
C ALA A 241 14.14 -5.27 -4.40
N GLY A 242 14.22 -3.94 -4.40
CA GLY A 242 13.97 -3.14 -3.20
C GLY A 242 12.50 -3.25 -2.75
N PRO A 243 12.16 -2.90 -1.50
CA PRO A 243 13.05 -2.42 -0.44
C PRO A 243 13.94 -3.52 0.14
N TYR A 244 14.91 -3.15 0.98
CA TYR A 244 15.61 -4.15 1.77
C TYR A 244 14.71 -4.64 2.93
N PRO A 245 14.77 -5.93 3.32
CA PRO A 245 13.99 -6.43 4.45
C PRO A 245 14.12 -5.60 5.73
N GLU A 246 15.31 -5.07 6.00
CA GLU A 246 15.60 -4.20 7.15
C GLU A 246 14.89 -2.85 7.05
N ASP A 247 14.76 -2.30 5.82
CA ASP A 247 14.05 -1.04 5.59
C ASP A 247 12.54 -1.23 5.81
N LEU A 248 11.97 -2.34 5.31
CA LEU A 248 10.57 -2.69 5.55
C LEU A 248 10.31 -2.94 7.04
N THR A 249 11.21 -3.67 7.70
CA THR A 249 11.13 -3.90 9.15
C THR A 249 11.12 -2.57 9.91
N SER A 250 12.06 -1.67 9.58
CA SER A 250 12.17 -0.35 10.22
C SER A 250 10.93 0.52 9.99
N ALA A 251 10.35 0.48 8.78
CA ALA A 251 9.12 1.21 8.48
C ALA A 251 7.91 0.67 9.28
N LEU A 252 7.87 -0.63 9.56
CA LEU A 252 6.77 -1.29 10.27
C LEU A 252 6.91 -1.24 11.80
N THR A 253 8.13 -1.18 12.35
CA THR A 253 8.37 -1.24 13.80
C THR A 253 8.93 0.06 14.38
N GLY A 254 9.26 1.05 13.55
CA GLY A 254 9.82 2.32 13.99
C GLY A 254 8.91 3.10 14.95
N SER A 255 9.49 3.86 15.86
CA SER A 255 8.74 4.55 16.93
C SER A 255 7.79 5.65 16.44
N VAL A 256 8.06 6.26 15.28
CA VAL A 256 7.27 7.38 14.76
C VAL A 256 6.19 6.91 13.78
N VAL A 257 6.60 6.14 12.77
CA VAL A 257 5.72 5.70 11.68
C VAL A 257 5.45 4.20 11.67
N GLY A 258 5.98 3.42 12.60
CA GLY A 258 5.66 2.00 12.74
C GLY A 258 4.22 1.76 13.15
N ILE A 259 3.79 0.51 13.04
CA ILE A 259 2.49 0.06 13.49
C ILE A 259 2.57 -0.13 15.00
N ALA A 260 1.65 0.50 15.74
CA ALA A 260 1.63 0.38 17.20
C ALA A 260 1.50 -1.09 17.64
N GLY A 261 2.48 -1.55 18.43
CA GLY A 261 2.57 -2.93 18.91
C GLY A 261 3.27 -3.90 17.96
N ALA A 262 3.72 -3.45 16.78
CA ALA A 262 4.54 -4.28 15.92
C ALA A 262 5.96 -4.42 16.46
N SER A 263 6.52 -5.62 16.35
CA SER A 263 7.88 -5.92 16.75
C SER A 263 8.59 -6.75 15.69
N ALA A 264 9.92 -6.79 15.72
CA ALA A 264 10.72 -7.55 14.77
C ALA A 264 11.50 -8.64 15.50
N ALA A 265 11.55 -9.81 14.90
CA ALA A 265 12.44 -10.89 15.30
C ALA A 265 13.32 -11.29 14.12
N SER A 266 14.58 -11.62 14.41
CA SER A 266 15.47 -12.26 13.46
C SER A 266 15.78 -13.66 13.95
N THR A 267 15.31 -14.66 13.21
CA THR A 267 15.55 -16.07 13.54
C THR A 267 16.25 -16.73 12.37
N LEU A 268 17.46 -17.25 12.59
CA LEU A 268 18.27 -17.97 11.58
C LEU A 268 18.54 -17.14 10.31
N GLY A 269 18.49 -15.81 10.40
CA GLY A 269 18.67 -14.88 9.29
C GLY A 269 17.45 -14.74 8.38
N HIS A 270 16.26 -15.12 8.87
CA HIS A 270 14.98 -14.66 8.35
C HIS A 270 14.45 -13.56 9.26
N LEU A 271 14.07 -12.43 8.66
CA LEU A 271 13.40 -11.36 9.39
C LEU A 271 11.91 -11.64 9.41
N ALA A 272 11.29 -11.43 10.56
CA ALA A 272 9.86 -11.51 10.73
C ALA A 272 9.36 -10.29 11.50
N VAL A 273 8.21 -9.76 11.09
CA VAL A 273 7.50 -8.72 11.82
C VAL A 273 6.26 -9.33 12.43
N THR A 274 6.08 -9.15 13.74
CA THR A 274 4.91 -9.64 14.47
C THR A 274 4.02 -8.48 14.88
N LEU A 275 2.71 -8.70 14.93
CA LEU A 275 1.71 -7.79 15.48
C LEU A 275 0.61 -8.64 16.12
N GLY A 276 0.49 -8.60 17.45
CA GLY A 276 -0.45 -9.47 18.17
C GLY A 276 -0.19 -10.94 17.86
N SER A 277 -1.17 -11.66 17.31
CA SER A 277 -1.01 -13.06 16.87
C SER A 277 -0.37 -13.21 15.49
N ALA A 278 -0.37 -12.16 14.67
CA ALA A 278 0.06 -12.24 13.28
C ALA A 278 1.58 -12.12 13.11
N THR A 279 2.12 -12.86 12.16
CA THR A 279 3.53 -12.86 11.76
C THR A 279 3.66 -12.72 10.24
N LEU A 280 4.48 -11.76 9.82
CA LEU A 280 4.90 -11.57 8.43
C LEU A 280 6.38 -11.93 8.29
N HIS A 281 6.66 -13.07 7.67
CA HIS A 281 8.01 -13.50 7.31
C HIS A 281 8.48 -12.77 6.06
N LEU A 282 9.68 -12.19 6.13
CA LEU A 282 10.30 -11.44 5.06
C LEU A 282 11.40 -12.26 4.40
N ARG A 283 11.25 -12.53 3.10
CA ARG A 283 12.25 -13.20 2.29
C ARG A 283 12.60 -12.34 1.09
N SER A 284 13.79 -11.75 1.10
CA SER A 284 14.31 -11.13 -0.11
C SER A 284 15.31 -12.07 -0.74
N ALA A 285 15.28 -12.26 -2.07
CA ALA A 285 16.34 -12.99 -2.78
C ALA A 285 17.74 -12.40 -2.46
N ARG A 286 17.78 -11.13 -2.04
CA ARG A 286 18.98 -10.40 -1.63
C ARG A 286 19.53 -10.84 -0.25
N SER A 287 18.71 -11.37 0.67
CA SER A 287 19.20 -11.89 1.97
C SER A 287 19.93 -13.23 1.83
N CYS A 288 19.76 -13.92 0.70
CA CYS A 288 20.47 -15.16 0.39
C CYS A 288 21.84 -14.90 -0.26
N ALA A 289 21.98 -13.82 -1.05
CA ALA A 289 23.22 -13.47 -1.74
C ALA A 289 24.30 -12.89 -0.80
N ALA A 290 23.91 -12.06 0.19
CA ALA A 290 24.86 -11.45 1.13
C ALA A 290 25.60 -12.49 2.00
N LYS A 291 24.98 -13.63 2.32
CA LYS A 291 25.62 -14.74 3.06
C LYS A 291 26.66 -15.52 2.24
N ARG A 292 26.67 -15.38 0.91
CA ARG A 292 27.66 -16.04 0.03
C ARG A 292 28.94 -15.23 -0.15
N GLN A 293 28.87 -13.90 -0.04
CA GLN A 293 30.06 -13.04 -0.20
C GLN A 293 30.88 -12.88 1.08
N SER A 294 30.34 -13.16 2.26
CA SER A 294 31.08 -13.14 3.54
C SER A 294 31.78 -14.47 3.87
N ARG A 295 31.87 -15.40 2.92
CA ARG A 295 32.53 -16.71 3.05
C ARG A 295 33.65 -16.93 2.03
N LEU A 296 34.07 -15.86 1.35
CA LEU A 296 35.24 -15.80 0.47
C LEU A 296 36.17 -14.71 0.99
#